data_AF-A0A1E5KUE5-F1
#
_entry.id   AF-A0A1E5KUE5-F1
#
_cell.length_a   1.000
_cell.length_b   1.000
_cell.length_c   1.000
_cell.angle_alpha   90.00
_cell.angle_beta   90.00
_cell.angle_gamma   90.00
#
_symmetry.space_group_name_H-M   'P 1'
#
loop_
_entity.id
_entity.type
_entity.pdbx_description
1 polymer ?
#
loop_
_entity_poly.entity_id
_entity_poly.type
_entity_poly.pdbx_seq_one_letter_code
_entity_poly.pdbx_strand_id
1 'polypeptide(L)'
;MKTWNEVQAEKLQLERDQEGLENTQRSVRQTEESYEEYFFHQSTLFEELQEEFAQSETDLLYQDMAEQIHWQKRALQEVLEEQEHEMKKELQGIEDKKEALAWAERAIAKAEKEEQNEY
;
A
#
# COMPACT_ATOMS: atom_id res chain seq x y z
N MET A 1 -12.48 2.85 32.10
CA MET A 1 -11.33 3.74 31.90
C MET A 1 -10.15 2.85 31.57
N LYS A 2 -9.39 3.13 30.50
CA LYS A 2 -8.20 2.32 30.17
C LYS A 2 -7.12 2.54 31.22
N THR A 3 -6.32 1.52 31.51
CA THR A 3 -5.16 1.61 32.41
C THR A 3 -3.90 2.02 31.62
N TRP A 4 -2.87 2.50 32.33
CA TRP A 4 -1.57 2.81 31.72
C TRP A 4 -0.98 1.60 30.96
N ASN A 5 -1.07 0.40 31.53
CA ASN A 5 -0.56 -0.81 30.90
C ASN A 5 -1.31 -1.17 29.61
N GLU A 6 -2.63 -0.98 29.58
CA GLU A 6 -3.45 -1.19 28.37
C GLU A 6 -3.07 -0.20 27.28
N VAL A 7 -2.87 1.08 27.63
CA VAL A 7 -2.45 2.11 26.68
C VAL A 7 -1.06 1.82 26.10
N GLN A 8 -0.11 1.39 26.93
CA GLN A 8 1.23 1.04 26.45
C GLN A 8 1.21 -0.21 25.53
N ALA A 9 0.41 -1.22 25.87
CA ALA A 9 0.24 -2.39 25.02
C ALA A 9 -0.38 -2.04 23.66
N GLU A 10 -1.40 -1.18 23.63
CA GLU A 10 -2.01 -0.71 22.39
C GLU A 10 -1.06 0.15 21.55
N LYS A 11 -0.22 0.99 22.17
CA LYS A 11 0.83 1.74 21.46
C LYS A 11 1.82 0.82 20.75
N LEU A 12 2.33 -0.20 21.46
CA LEU A 12 3.25 -1.16 20.88
C LEU A 12 2.62 -1.92 19.70
N GLN A 13 1.32 -2.23 19.80
CA GLN A 13 0.62 -2.86 18.69
C GLN A 13 0.50 -1.91 17.49
N LEU A 14 0.17 -0.64 17.69
CA LEU A 14 0.11 0.34 16.60
C LEU A 14 1.46 0.57 15.93
N GLU A 15 2.56 0.55 16.68
CA GLU A 15 3.91 0.64 16.12
C GLU A 15 4.20 -0.55 15.19
N ARG A 16 3.82 -1.77 15.61
CA ARG A 16 3.95 -2.98 14.79
C ARG A 16 3.06 -2.94 13.55
N ASP A 17 1.82 -2.49 13.69
CA ASP A 17 0.88 -2.36 12.58
C ASP A 17 1.41 -1.33 11.56
N GLN A 18 1.99 -0.22 12.03
CA GLN A 18 2.64 0.76 11.17
C GLN A 18 3.86 0.19 10.45
N GLU A 19 4.75 -0.52 11.15
CA GLU A 19 5.92 -1.17 10.52
C GLU A 19 5.49 -2.20 9.47
N GLY A 20 4.44 -2.98 9.77
CA GLY A 20 3.82 -3.91 8.83
C GLY A 20 3.31 -3.20 7.57
N LEU A 21 2.61 -2.07 7.75
CA LEU A 21 2.11 -1.26 6.64
C LEU A 21 3.24 -0.67 5.80
N GLU A 22 4.30 -0.16 6.42
CA GLU A 22 5.48 0.36 5.72
C GLU A 22 6.18 -0.75 4.90
N ASN A 23 6.26 -1.96 5.42
CA ASN A 23 6.81 -3.10 4.68
C ASN A 23 5.94 -3.48 3.48
N THR A 24 4.61 -3.48 3.65
CA THR A 24 3.66 -3.71 2.54
C THR A 24 3.81 -2.62 1.47
N GLN A 25 3.90 -1.35 1.86
CA GLN A 25 4.13 -0.25 0.91
C GLN A 25 5.42 -0.42 0.10
N ARG A 26 6.52 -0.86 0.74
CA ARG A 26 7.77 -1.15 0.04
C ARG A 26 7.60 -2.31 -0.95
N SER A 27 6.89 -3.37 -0.56
CA SER A 27 6.63 -4.53 -1.42
C SER A 27 5.78 -4.14 -2.64
N VAL A 28 4.75 -3.30 -2.46
CA VAL A 28 3.90 -2.80 -3.56
C VAL A 28 4.74 -1.98 -4.54
N ARG A 29 5.58 -1.06 -4.05
CA ARG A 29 6.48 -0.27 -4.93
C ARG A 29 7.46 -1.14 -5.71
N GLN A 30 8.10 -2.11 -5.06
CA GLN A 30 9.00 -3.04 -5.76
C GLN A 30 8.27 -3.86 -6.81
N THR A 31 7.01 -4.23 -6.53
CA THR A 31 6.15 -4.95 -7.47
C THR A 31 5.83 -4.06 -8.67
N GLU A 32 5.44 -2.81 -8.44
CA GLU A 32 5.18 -1.81 -9.49
C GLU A 32 6.41 -1.61 -10.39
N GLU A 33 7.59 -1.38 -9.82
CA GLU A 33 8.85 -1.23 -10.55
C GLU A 33 9.17 -2.48 -11.40
N SER A 34 9.03 -3.68 -10.82
CA SER A 34 9.30 -4.95 -11.51
C SER A 34 8.36 -5.16 -12.71
N TYR A 35 7.08 -4.81 -12.55
CA TYR A 35 6.11 -4.95 -13.64
C TYR A 35 6.23 -3.84 -14.67
N GLU A 36 6.62 -2.63 -14.29
CA GLU A 36 6.93 -1.56 -15.25
C GLU A 36 8.04 -2.00 -16.20
N GLU A 37 9.13 -2.55 -15.67
CA GLU A 37 10.23 -3.10 -16.47
C GLU A 37 9.77 -4.27 -17.35
N TYR A 38 9.01 -5.22 -16.78
CA TYR A 38 8.46 -6.35 -17.53
C TYR A 38 7.61 -5.89 -18.72
N PHE A 39 6.63 -5.00 -18.49
CA PHE A 39 5.74 -4.53 -19.55
C PHE A 39 6.45 -3.65 -20.56
N PHE A 40 7.46 -2.88 -20.15
CA PHE A 40 8.32 -2.12 -21.07
C PHE A 40 9.02 -3.06 -22.06
N HIS A 41 9.67 -4.12 -21.56
CA HIS A 41 10.35 -5.10 -22.41
C HIS A 41 9.40 -5.86 -23.33
N GLN A 42 8.25 -6.30 -22.81
CA GLN A 42 7.27 -7.01 -23.62
C GLN A 42 6.70 -6.10 -24.72
N SER A 43 6.30 -4.87 -24.39
CA SER A 43 5.75 -3.93 -25.37
C SER A 43 6.77 -3.65 -26.49
N THR A 44 8.03 -3.39 -26.12
CA THR A 44 9.11 -3.15 -27.08
C THR A 44 9.32 -4.34 -28.01
N LEU A 45 9.39 -5.56 -27.46
CA LEU A 45 9.58 -6.78 -28.25
C LEU A 45 8.46 -6.97 -29.28
N PHE A 46 7.20 -6.79 -28.88
CA PHE A 46 6.07 -7.03 -29.77
C PHE A 46 5.87 -5.91 -30.78
N GLU A 47 6.23 -4.67 -30.44
CA GLU A 47 6.31 -3.57 -31.42
C GLU A 47 7.38 -3.86 -32.48
N GLU A 48 8.57 -4.31 -32.08
CA GLU A 48 9.66 -4.69 -33.01
C GLU A 48 9.26 -5.86 -33.91
N LEU A 49 8.63 -6.90 -33.36
CA LEU A 49 8.13 -8.04 -34.13
C LEU A 49 7.00 -7.63 -35.07
N GLN A 50 6.10 -6.76 -34.65
CA GLN A 50 5.05 -6.25 -35.52
C GLN A 50 5.64 -5.47 -36.70
N GLU A 51 6.66 -4.63 -36.47
CA GLU A 51 7.35 -3.90 -37.54
C GLU A 51 8.07 -4.84 -38.50
N GLU A 52 8.80 -5.84 -37.99
CA GLU A 52 9.54 -6.82 -38.79
C GLU A 52 8.61 -7.69 -39.66
N PHE A 53 7.44 -8.05 -39.12
CA PHE A 53 6.51 -8.99 -39.72
C PHE A 53 5.21 -8.35 -40.24
N ALA A 54 5.17 -7.02 -40.43
CA ALA A 54 3.96 -6.26 -40.77
C ALA A 54 3.21 -6.71 -42.05
N GLN A 55 3.85 -7.48 -42.93
CA GLN A 55 3.26 -8.01 -44.17
C GLN A 55 3.13 -9.54 -44.18
N SER A 56 3.42 -10.18 -43.05
CA SER A 56 3.31 -11.63 -42.90
C SER A 56 1.92 -12.02 -42.39
N GLU A 57 1.61 -13.32 -42.47
CA GLU A 57 0.40 -13.88 -41.85
C GLU A 57 0.41 -13.78 -40.31
N THR A 58 1.56 -13.46 -39.69
CA THR A 58 1.73 -13.35 -38.24
C THR A 58 1.59 -11.92 -37.71
N ASP A 59 1.42 -10.90 -38.57
CA ASP A 59 1.22 -9.51 -38.16
C ASP A 59 0.07 -9.36 -37.14
N LEU A 60 -1.09 -9.95 -37.46
CA LEU A 60 -2.26 -9.95 -36.60
C LEU A 60 -2.02 -10.64 -35.25
N LEU A 61 -1.14 -11.62 -35.20
CA LEU A 61 -0.77 -12.28 -33.94
C LEU A 61 0.05 -11.33 -33.06
N TYR A 62 1.02 -10.61 -33.62
CA TYR A 62 1.82 -9.66 -32.86
C TYR A 62 1.02 -8.45 -32.42
N GLN A 63 0.09 -7.97 -33.25
CA GLN A 63 -0.87 -6.95 -32.85
C GLN A 63 -1.73 -7.40 -31.65
N ASP A 64 -2.29 -8.61 -31.70
CA ASP A 64 -3.08 -9.17 -30.59
C ASP A 64 -2.24 -9.29 -29.30
N MET A 65 -0.98 -9.72 -29.40
CA MET A 65 -0.08 -9.79 -28.24
C MET A 65 0.20 -8.41 -27.64
N ALA A 66 0.44 -7.39 -28.46
CA ALA A 66 0.62 -6.00 -27.99
C ALA A 66 -0.65 -5.48 -27.27
N GLU A 67 -1.83 -5.75 -27.83
CA GLU A 67 -3.10 -5.41 -27.18
C GLU A 67 -3.26 -6.14 -25.83
N GLN A 68 -2.96 -7.44 -25.77
CA GLN A 68 -3.02 -8.22 -24.53
C GLN A 68 -2.07 -7.66 -23.45
N ILE A 69 -0.88 -7.23 -23.82
CA ILE A 69 0.08 -6.58 -22.92
C ILE A 69 -0.50 -5.30 -22.35
N HIS A 70 -1.14 -4.46 -23.17
CA HIS A 70 -1.82 -3.26 -22.70
C HIS A 70 -2.95 -3.58 -21.72
N TRP A 71 -3.76 -4.60 -22.00
CA TRP A 71 -4.82 -5.05 -21.09
C TRP A 71 -4.28 -5.54 -19.75
N GLN A 72 -3.21 -6.36 -19.78
CA GLN A 72 -2.56 -6.87 -18.57
C GLN A 72 -1.93 -5.74 -17.75
N LYS A 73 -1.25 -4.79 -18.40
CA LYS A 73 -0.67 -3.62 -17.74
C LYS A 73 -1.74 -2.80 -17.03
N ARG A 74 -2.84 -2.51 -17.71
CA ARG A 74 -3.96 -1.76 -17.13
C ARG A 74 -4.58 -2.47 -15.94
N ALA A 75 -4.87 -3.77 -16.08
CA ALA A 75 -5.46 -4.55 -14.99
C ALA A 75 -4.55 -4.57 -13.75
N LEU A 76 -3.24 -4.66 -13.94
CA LEU A 76 -2.29 -4.57 -12.83
C LEU A 76 -2.29 -3.18 -12.19
N GLN A 77 -2.28 -2.11 -12.99
CA GLN A 77 -2.32 -0.74 -12.46
C GLN A 77 -3.56 -0.51 -11.60
N GLU A 78 -4.73 -0.97 -12.04
CA GLU A 78 -5.97 -0.89 -11.27
C GLU A 78 -5.85 -1.61 -9.90
N VAL A 79 -5.20 -2.78 -9.85
CA VAL A 79 -4.95 -3.51 -8.59
C VAL A 79 -3.96 -2.77 -7.69
N LEU A 80 -2.88 -2.21 -8.23
CA LEU A 80 -1.88 -1.48 -7.46
C LEU A 80 -2.46 -0.18 -6.89
N GLU A 81 -3.28 0.54 -7.67
CA GLU A 81 -4.00 1.73 -7.22
C GLU A 81 -4.99 1.41 -6.09
N GLU A 82 -5.72 0.29 -6.19
CA GLU A 82 -6.61 -0.17 -5.12
C GLU A 82 -5.83 -0.49 -3.85
N GLN A 83 -4.70 -1.20 -3.95
CA GLN A 83 -3.83 -1.48 -2.81
C GLN A 83 -3.27 -0.19 -2.20
N GLU A 84 -2.84 0.78 -3.01
CA GLU A 84 -2.36 2.07 -2.50
C GLU A 84 -3.47 2.83 -1.76
N HIS A 85 -4.69 2.78 -2.27
CA HIS A 85 -5.84 3.40 -1.64
C HIS A 85 -6.20 2.76 -0.29
N GLU A 86 -6.21 1.44 -0.21
CA GLU A 86 -6.45 0.72 1.05
C GLU A 86 -5.34 0.98 2.07
N MET A 87 -4.07 0.99 1.66
CA MET A 87 -2.95 1.36 2.53
C MET A 87 -3.06 2.79 3.06
N LYS A 88 -3.57 3.73 2.26
CA LYS A 88 -3.83 5.11 2.73
C LYS A 88 -4.94 5.15 3.79
N LYS A 89 -6.00 4.36 3.64
CA LYS A 89 -7.06 4.24 4.66
C LYS A 89 -6.53 3.62 5.95
N GLU A 90 -5.73 2.56 5.85
CA GLU A 90 -5.12 1.92 7.02
C GLU A 90 -4.20 2.89 7.76
N LEU A 91 -3.38 3.65 7.04
CA LEU A 91 -2.51 4.66 7.63
C LEU A 91 -3.31 5.72 8.39
N GLN A 92 -4.38 6.24 7.80
CA GLN A 92 -5.27 7.19 8.47
C GLN A 92 -5.89 6.57 9.73
N GLY A 93 -6.36 5.34 9.65
CA GLY A 93 -6.93 4.63 10.81
C GLY A 93 -5.92 4.38 11.93
N ILE A 94 -4.64 4.17 11.60
CA ILE A 94 -3.55 4.11 12.60
C ILE A 94 -3.36 5.47 13.26
N GLU A 95 -3.34 6.56 12.49
CA GLU A 95 -3.13 7.91 13.03
C GLU A 95 -4.28 8.34 13.95
N ASP A 96 -5.53 8.07 13.56
CA ASP A 96 -6.71 8.35 14.39
C ASP A 96 -6.64 7.60 15.73
N LYS A 97 -6.18 6.34 15.72
CA LYS A 97 -5.99 5.53 16.94
C LYS A 97 -4.86 6.09 17.82
N LYS A 98 -3.76 6.56 17.23
CA LYS A 98 -2.68 7.23 17.99
C LYS A 98 -3.18 8.48 18.68
N GLU A 99 -3.98 9.30 17.99
CA GLU A 99 -4.57 10.49 18.59
C GLU A 99 -5.49 10.12 19.77
N ALA A 100 -6.37 9.13 19.57
CA ALA A 100 -7.26 8.64 20.64
C ALA A 100 -6.50 8.12 21.87
N LEU A 101 -5.37 7.41 21.67
CA LEU A 101 -4.51 6.97 22.76
C LEU A 101 -3.84 8.16 23.47
N ALA A 102 -3.38 9.17 22.74
CA ALA A 102 -2.80 10.36 23.35
C ALA A 102 -3.82 11.11 24.24
N TRP A 103 -5.10 11.14 23.85
CA TRP A 103 -6.17 11.65 24.70
C TRP A 103 -6.41 10.79 25.94
N ALA A 104 -6.38 9.47 25.81
CA ALA A 104 -6.50 8.56 26.94
C ALA A 104 -5.37 8.76 27.98
N GLU A 105 -4.12 8.93 27.52
CA GLU A 105 -2.98 9.22 28.40
C GLU A 105 -3.17 10.51 29.20
N ARG A 106 -3.62 11.58 28.53
CA ARG A 106 -3.90 12.86 29.20
C ARG A 106 -5.00 12.72 30.25
N ALA A 107 -6.04 11.93 29.96
CA ALA A 107 -7.13 11.70 30.90
C ALA A 107 -6.68 10.90 32.14
N ILE A 108 -5.86 9.87 31.95
CA ILE A 108 -5.27 9.08 33.06
C ILE A 108 -4.37 9.98 33.91
N ALA A 109 -3.43 10.70 33.30
CA ALA A 109 -2.52 11.59 34.02
C ALA A 109 -3.25 12.70 34.79
N LYS A 110 -4.37 13.20 34.25
CA LYS A 110 -5.21 14.17 34.95
C LYS A 110 -5.92 13.56 36.16
N ALA A 111 -6.49 12.36 36.02
CA ALA A 111 -7.14 11.67 37.12
C ALA A 111 -6.17 11.32 38.25
N GLU A 112 -4.97 10.84 37.93
CA GLU A 112 -3.91 10.57 38.91
C GLU A 112 -3.49 11.84 39.68
N LYS A 113 -3.46 12.99 39.00
CA LYS A 113 -3.14 14.28 39.62
C LYS A 113 -4.27 14.82 40.51
N GLU A 114 -5.53 14.58 40.14
CA GLU A 114 -6.69 14.95 40.95
C GLU A 114 -6.74 14.09 42.23
N GLU A 115 -6.50 12.79 42.11
CA GLU A 115 -6.41 11.86 43.25
C GLU A 115 -5.28 12.25 44.22
N GLN A 116 -4.12 12.70 43.71
CA GLN A 116 -3.02 13.21 44.54
C GLN A 116 -3.31 14.54 45.26
N ASN A 117 -4.24 15.36 44.77
CA ASN A 117 -4.59 16.65 45.37
C ASN A 117 -5.75 16.55 46.37
N GLU A 118 -6.46 15.42 46.43
CA GLU A 118 -7.54 15.14 47.38
C GLU A 118 -7.05 14.58 48.73
N TYR A 119 -5.76 14.21 48.83
CA TYR A 119 -5.06 13.79 50.05
C TYR A 119 -4.08 14.87 50.54
#